data_AF-A0A1S8TMB0-F1
#
_entry.id   AF-A0A1S8TMB0-F1
#
_cell.length_a   1.000
_cell.length_b   1.000
_cell.length_c   1.000
_cell.angle_alpha   90.00
_cell.angle_beta   90.00
_cell.angle_gamma   90.00
#
_symmetry.space_group_name_H-M   'P 1'
#
loop_
_entity.id
_entity.type
_entity.pdbx_description
1 polymer ?
#
loop_
_entity_poly.entity_id
_entity_poly.type
_entity_poly.pdbx_seq_one_letter_code
_entity_poly.pdbx_strand_id
1 'polypeptide(L)'
;MKKHKRNFGVPRHKRLKRDSRLLAAKAWGTEYDGKNLVKGYSKHFAVDKLCAVKELTLLGYKIEEEYVMQLKQSIEAQKKLLEKRKKLRENRLISDIYDDYEYMFFELEEEEQEEFIF
;
A
#
# COMPACT_ATOMS: atom_id res chain seq x y z
N MET A 1 31.56 -9.50 -11.09
CA MET A 1 30.40 -8.82 -10.45
C MET A 1 29.25 -8.72 -11.43
N LYS A 2 28.10 -9.36 -11.15
CA LYS A 2 26.92 -9.27 -12.03
C LYS A 2 26.29 -7.87 -11.87
N LYS A 3 26.26 -7.06 -12.94
CA LYS A 3 25.58 -5.76 -12.93
C LYS A 3 24.07 -6.00 -12.86
N HIS A 4 23.41 -5.51 -11.81
CA HIS A 4 21.95 -5.51 -11.74
C HIS A 4 21.37 -4.66 -12.88
N LYS A 5 20.42 -5.24 -13.63
CA LYS A 5 19.67 -4.52 -14.67
C LYS A 5 18.91 -3.36 -14.01
N ARG A 6 19.11 -2.14 -14.52
CA ARG A 6 18.36 -0.97 -14.07
C ARG A 6 16.93 -1.10 -14.62
N ASN A 7 15.91 -0.90 -13.79
CA ASN A 7 14.51 -0.94 -14.23
C ASN A 7 14.22 0.25 -15.17
N PHE A 8 14.38 0.05 -16.47
CA PHE A 8 14.23 1.08 -17.50
C PHE A 8 12.77 1.56 -17.67
N GLY A 9 11.78 0.75 -17.28
CA GLY A 9 10.36 1.10 -17.40
C GLY A 9 9.85 2.14 -16.39
N VAL A 10 10.62 2.42 -15.32
CA VAL A 10 10.26 3.47 -14.36
C VAL A 10 10.92 4.78 -14.81
N PRO A 11 10.26 5.95 -14.70
CA PRO A 11 10.92 7.24 -14.91
C PRO A 11 12.04 7.51 -13.90
N ARG A 12 13.13 8.17 -14.33
CA ARG A 12 14.33 8.43 -13.49
C ARG A 12 13.98 9.18 -12.21
N HIS A 13 13.13 10.21 -12.30
CA HIS A 13 12.74 11.06 -11.16
C HIS A 13 12.05 10.27 -10.03
N LYS A 14 11.38 9.14 -10.34
CA LYS A 14 10.75 8.25 -9.34
C LYS A 14 11.74 7.33 -8.61
N ARG A 15 13.00 7.25 -9.06
CA ARG A 15 14.04 6.39 -8.45
C ARG A 15 15.12 7.19 -7.71
N LEU A 16 14.91 8.50 -7.55
CA LEU A 16 15.88 9.37 -6.90
C LEU A 16 15.92 9.10 -5.39
N LYS A 17 17.15 9.11 -4.84
CA LYS A 17 17.37 9.20 -3.39
C LYS A 17 16.95 10.57 -2.87
N ARG A 18 16.74 10.67 -1.56
CA ARG A 18 16.23 11.88 -0.88
C ARG A 18 16.99 13.15 -1.26
N ASP A 19 18.32 13.14 -1.17
CA ASP A 19 19.12 14.35 -1.42
C ASP A 19 19.02 14.79 -2.88
N SER A 20 19.11 13.84 -3.83
CA SER A 20 18.93 14.12 -5.25
C SER A 20 17.51 14.62 -5.57
N ARG A 21 16.51 14.10 -4.85
CA ARG A 21 15.13 14.53 -4.99
C ARG A 21 14.93 15.94 -4.45
N LEU A 22 15.50 16.31 -3.30
CA LEU A 22 15.44 17.67 -2.77
C LEU A 22 16.09 18.69 -3.73
N LEU A 23 17.20 18.32 -4.38
CA LEU A 23 17.82 19.15 -5.41
C LEU A 23 16.90 19.30 -6.63
N ALA A 24 16.39 18.19 -7.18
CA ALA A 24 15.49 18.21 -8.34
C ALA A 24 14.16 18.94 -8.04
N ALA A 25 13.68 18.83 -6.80
CA ALA A 25 12.44 19.45 -6.33
C ALA A 25 12.47 20.98 -6.41
N LYS A 26 13.64 21.61 -6.26
CA LYS A 26 13.78 23.06 -6.40
C LYS A 26 13.39 23.53 -7.80
N ALA A 27 13.89 22.86 -8.84
CA ALA A 27 13.53 23.16 -10.22
C ALA A 27 12.07 22.73 -10.51
N TRP A 28 11.70 21.52 -10.12
CA TRP A 28 10.33 21.00 -10.33
C TRP A 28 9.26 21.90 -9.72
N GLY A 29 9.50 22.46 -8.53
CA GLY A 29 8.57 23.34 -7.84
C GLY A 29 8.32 24.66 -8.56
N THR A 30 9.26 25.13 -9.39
CA THR A 30 9.08 26.35 -10.20
C THR A 30 8.23 26.11 -11.46
N GLU A 31 8.25 24.90 -12.01
CA GLU A 31 7.50 24.52 -13.20
C GLU A 31 6.11 23.96 -12.86
N TYR A 32 5.83 23.72 -11.59
CA TYR A 32 4.61 23.05 -11.16
C TYR A 32 3.41 24.00 -11.08
N ASP A 33 2.48 23.85 -12.03
CA ASP A 33 1.23 24.63 -12.11
C ASP A 33 0.00 23.93 -11.46
N GLY A 34 0.22 22.85 -10.71
CA GLY A 34 -0.89 22.08 -10.15
C GLY A 34 -1.46 22.70 -8.86
N LYS A 35 -2.79 22.60 -8.67
CA LYS A 35 -3.49 23.13 -7.48
C LYS A 35 -2.98 22.58 -6.14
N ASN A 36 -2.58 21.30 -6.09
CA ASN A 36 -2.15 20.66 -4.85
C ASN A 36 -0.68 20.22 -4.96
N LEU A 37 0.21 20.98 -4.34
CA LEU A 37 1.65 20.76 -4.36
C LEU A 37 2.05 19.39 -3.79
N VAL A 38 1.47 19.00 -2.66
CA VAL A 38 1.76 17.72 -1.99
C VAL A 38 1.36 16.53 -2.88
N LYS A 39 0.20 16.60 -3.54
CA LYS A 39 -0.29 15.58 -4.48
C LYS A 39 0.57 15.53 -5.75
N GLY A 40 1.00 16.67 -6.26
CA GLY A 40 1.93 16.75 -7.39
C GLY A 40 3.27 16.11 -7.06
N TYR A 41 3.84 16.50 -5.93
CA TYR A 41 5.14 16.04 -5.47
C TYR A 41 5.17 14.53 -5.25
N SER A 42 4.18 14.00 -4.52
CA SER A 42 4.05 12.56 -4.26
C SER A 42 3.95 11.75 -5.55
N LYS A 43 3.18 12.23 -6.54
CA LYS A 43 3.07 11.57 -7.85
C LYS A 43 4.33 11.65 -8.68
N HIS A 44 4.96 12.82 -8.72
CA HIS A 44 6.16 13.05 -9.52
C HIS A 44 7.31 12.20 -8.97
N PHE A 45 7.59 12.28 -7.68
CA PHE A 45 8.73 11.57 -7.09
C PHE A 45 8.41 10.17 -6.55
N ALA A 46 7.16 9.70 -6.68
CA ALA A 46 6.69 8.41 -6.17
C ALA A 46 6.96 8.24 -4.66
N VAL A 47 6.65 9.28 -3.88
CA VAL A 47 6.78 9.29 -2.42
C VAL A 47 5.41 9.37 -1.75
N ASP A 48 5.33 8.95 -0.50
CA ASP A 48 4.10 9.12 0.29
C ASP A 48 3.77 10.60 0.53
N LYS A 49 2.48 10.90 0.69
CA LYS A 49 2.02 12.28 0.93
C LYS A 49 2.64 12.89 2.19
N LEU A 50 2.83 12.12 3.26
CA LEU A 50 3.51 12.60 4.47
C LEU A 50 5.01 12.87 4.23
N CYS A 51 5.65 12.08 3.36
CA CYS A 51 7.04 12.33 2.97
C CYS A 51 7.15 13.61 2.13
N ALA A 52 6.22 13.79 1.19
CA ALA A 52 6.10 15.00 0.39
C ALA A 52 5.92 16.25 1.27
N VAL A 53 5.03 16.20 2.27
CA VAL A 53 4.85 17.30 3.24
C VAL A 53 6.18 17.64 3.91
N LYS A 54 6.86 16.67 4.51
CA LYS A 54 8.14 16.90 5.22
C LYS A 54 9.19 17.53 4.30
N GLU A 55 9.31 17.05 3.08
CA GLU A 55 10.33 17.53 2.13
C GLU A 55 9.99 18.91 1.57
N LEU A 56 8.72 19.18 1.30
CA LEU A 56 8.26 20.51 0.90
C LEU A 56 8.44 21.54 2.03
N THR A 57 8.18 21.16 3.29
CA THR A 57 8.46 22.03 4.44
C THR A 57 9.96 22.34 4.54
N LEU A 58 10.84 21.36 4.31
CA LEU A 58 12.30 21.58 4.28
C LEU A 58 12.73 22.50 3.13
N LEU A 59 12.01 22.51 2.02
CA LEU A 59 12.23 23.42 0.90
C LEU A 59 11.65 24.83 1.14
N GLY A 60 10.98 25.06 2.27
CA GLY A 60 10.44 26.36 2.66
C GLY A 60 8.96 26.58 2.31
N TYR A 61 8.26 25.56 1.78
CA TYR A 61 6.84 25.68 1.50
C TYR A 61 6.02 25.60 2.79
N LYS A 62 5.14 26.59 3.00
CA LYS A 62 4.18 26.59 4.11
C LYS A 62 3.03 25.65 3.76
N ILE A 63 2.85 24.62 4.56
CA ILE A 63 1.76 23.66 4.43
C ILE A 63 0.89 23.80 5.68
N GLU A 64 -0.42 23.92 5.46
CA GLU A 64 -1.40 24.07 6.52
C GLU A 64 -1.44 22.84 7.43
N GLU A 65 -1.42 23.06 8.75
CA GLU A 65 -1.40 21.97 9.73
C GLU A 65 -2.68 21.13 9.70
N GLU A 66 -3.82 21.78 9.47
CA GLU A 66 -5.10 21.09 9.32
C GLU A 66 -5.07 20.08 8.18
N TYR A 67 -4.50 20.46 7.03
CA TYR A 67 -4.32 19.56 5.90
C TYR A 67 -3.44 18.35 6.25
N VAL A 68 -2.38 18.56 7.04
CA VAL A 68 -1.51 17.47 7.50
C VAL A 68 -2.25 16.53 8.46
N MET A 69 -3.10 17.06 9.34
CA MET A 69 -3.94 16.26 10.23
C MET A 69 -4.94 15.41 9.44
N GLN A 70 -5.65 16.00 8.49
CA GLN A 70 -6.57 15.27 7.60
C GLN A 70 -5.85 14.16 6.83
N LEU A 71 -4.62 14.43 6.34
CA LEU A 71 -3.80 13.41 5.70
C LEU A 71 -3.49 12.23 6.63
N LYS A 72 -3.07 12.49 7.87
CA LYS A 72 -2.78 11.45 8.86
C LYS A 72 -4.02 10.60 9.15
N GLN A 73 -5.17 11.24 9.40
CA GLN A 73 -6.44 10.55 9.63
C GLN A 73 -6.83 9.67 8.43
N SER A 74 -6.68 10.18 7.20
CA SER A 74 -7.00 9.42 5.98
C SER A 74 -6.13 8.17 5.82
N ILE A 75 -4.84 8.27 6.15
CA ILE A 75 -3.89 7.14 6.07
C ILE A 75 -4.23 6.11 7.14
N GLU A 76 -4.56 6.54 8.35
CA GLU A 76 -4.96 5.65 9.44
C GLU A 76 -6.27 4.91 9.11
N ALA A 77 -7.26 5.64 8.58
CA ALA A 77 -8.52 5.05 8.13
C ALA A 77 -8.30 4.00 7.02
N GLN A 78 -7.45 4.31 6.03
CA GLN A 78 -7.09 3.35 4.99
C GLN A 78 -6.39 2.11 5.56
N LYS A 79 -5.47 2.29 6.52
CA LYS A 79 -4.79 1.17 7.18
C LYS A 79 -5.79 0.25 7.89
N LYS A 80 -6.73 0.83 8.66
CA LYS A 80 -7.79 0.09 9.34
C LYS A 80 -8.69 -0.67 8.35
N LEU A 81 -9.04 -0.05 7.22
CA LEU A 81 -9.83 -0.71 6.17
C LEU A 81 -9.10 -1.88 5.53
N LEU A 82 -7.80 -1.73 5.24
CA LEU A 82 -6.98 -2.82 4.69
C LEU A 82 -6.85 -3.98 5.68
N GLU A 83 -6.67 -3.68 6.96
CA GLU A 83 -6.60 -4.70 8.01
C GLU A 83 -7.93 -5.45 8.15
N LYS A 84 -9.07 -4.74 8.16
CA LYS A 84 -10.40 -5.37 8.16
C LYS A 84 -10.60 -6.28 6.95
N ARG A 85 -10.19 -5.82 5.75
CA ARG A 85 -10.26 -6.63 4.53
C ARG A 85 -9.37 -7.87 4.59
N LYS A 86 -8.19 -7.78 5.20
CA LYS A 86 -7.28 -8.92 5.40
C LYS A 86 -7.93 -9.96 6.33
N LYS A 87 -8.45 -9.52 7.48
CA LYS A 87 -9.16 -10.39 8.44
C LYS A 87 -10.37 -11.07 7.82
N LEU A 88 -11.17 -10.35 7.03
CA LEU A 88 -12.29 -10.96 6.31
C LEU A 88 -11.86 -12.03 5.30
N ARG A 89 -10.75 -11.82 4.58
CA ARG A 89 -10.20 -12.83 3.67
C ARG A 89 -9.68 -14.06 4.41
N GLU A 90 -8.99 -13.85 5.53
CA GLU A 90 -8.50 -14.94 6.39
C GLU A 90 -9.66 -15.74 6.97
N ASN A 91 -10.68 -15.08 7.54
CA ASN A 91 -11.87 -15.76 8.06
C ASN A 91 -12.62 -16.54 6.99
N ARG A 92 -12.75 -16.00 5.78
CA ARG A 92 -13.36 -16.72 4.66
C ARG A 92 -12.55 -17.96 4.28
N LEU A 93 -11.23 -17.82 4.15
CA LEU A 93 -10.35 -18.94 3.85
C LEU A 93 -10.44 -20.02 4.93
N ILE A 94 -10.51 -19.62 6.20
CA ILE A 94 -10.69 -20.53 7.34
C ILE A 94 -12.05 -21.22 7.26
N SER A 95 -13.14 -20.50 6.98
CA SER A 95 -14.48 -21.09 6.80
C SER A 95 -14.50 -22.11 5.68
N ASP A 96 -13.95 -21.76 4.51
CA ASP A 96 -13.89 -22.65 3.35
C ASP A 96 -13.09 -23.94 3.68
N ILE A 97 -12.05 -23.83 4.51
CA ILE A 97 -11.28 -24.99 5.01
C ILE A 97 -12.10 -25.85 5.98
N TYR A 98 -12.85 -25.24 6.91
CA TYR A 98 -13.71 -25.98 7.84
C TYR A 98 -14.85 -26.70 7.13
N ASP A 99 -15.49 -26.06 6.13
CA ASP A 99 -16.54 -26.69 5.32
C ASP A 99 -16.00 -27.91 4.57
N ASP A 100 -14.77 -27.85 4.04
CA ASP A 100 -14.10 -28.98 3.36
C ASP A 100 -13.78 -30.13 4.34
N TYR A 101 -13.32 -29.81 5.56
CA TYR A 101 -13.10 -30.81 6.60
C TYR A 101 -14.39 -31.45 7.11
N GLU A 102 -15.46 -30.68 7.24
CA GLU A 102 -16.76 -31.20 7.69
C GLU A 102 -17.39 -32.11 6.62
N TYR A 103 -17.21 -31.76 5.34
CA TYR A 103 -17.61 -32.60 4.22
C TYR A 103 -16.78 -33.91 4.15
N MET A 104 -15.45 -33.82 4.26
CA MET A 104 -14.56 -34.98 4.35
C MET A 104 -14.84 -35.89 5.57
N PHE A 105 -15.23 -35.30 6.71
CA PHE A 105 -15.56 -36.05 7.92
C PHE A 105 -16.87 -36.83 7.77
N PHE A 106 -17.89 -36.23 7.15
CA PHE A 106 -19.15 -36.91 6.82
C PHE A 106 -18.96 -38.05 5.80
N GLU A 107 -18.12 -37.87 4.77
CA GLU A 107 -17.84 -38.92 3.78
C GLU A 107 -17.14 -40.14 4.41
N LEU A 108 -16.23 -39.93 5.37
CA LEU A 108 -15.58 -41.02 6.12
C LEU A 108 -16.54 -41.79 7.05
N GLU A 109 -17.53 -41.10 7.61
CA GLU A 109 -18.53 -41.72 8.51
C GLU A 109 -19.56 -42.56 7.72
N GLU A 110 -19.86 -42.20 6.47
CA GLU A 110 -20.70 -43.03 5.59
C GLU A 110 -19.98 -44.32 5.12
N GLU A 111 -18.69 -44.27 4.79
CA GLU A 111 -17.91 -45.48 4.42
C GLU A 111 -17.82 -46.50 5.57
N GLU A 112 -17.65 -46.06 6.82
CA GLU A 112 -17.61 -46.94 8.00
C GLU A 112 -18.98 -47.57 8.33
N GLN A 113 -20.09 -46.91 7.98
CA GLN A 113 -21.44 -47.48 8.18
C GLN A 113 -21.81 -48.51 7.11
N GLU A 114 -21.28 -48.40 5.89
CA GLU A 114 -21.48 -49.40 4.85
C GLU A 114 -20.69 -50.70 5.10
N GLU A 115 -19.52 -50.65 5.75
CA GLU A 115 -18.76 -51.86 6.13
C GLU A 115 -19.39 -52.68 7.28
N PHE A 116 -20.36 -52.14 8.03
CA PHE A 116 -21.03 -52.85 9.14
C PHE A 116 -22.34 -53.56 8.74
N ILE A 117 -22.79 -53.45 7.48
CA ILE A 117 -24.06 -54.04 6.97
C ILE A 117 -23.84 -55.35 6.18
N PHE A 118 -22.69 -56.02 6.31
CA PHE A 118 -22.48 -57.37 5.74
C PHE A 118 -22.35 -58.48 6.79
#